data_AF-A0A1C6RGP5-F1
#
_entry.id   AF-A0A1C6RGP5-F1
#
_cell.length_a   1.000
_cell.length_b   1.000
_cell.length_c   1.000
_cell.angle_alpha   90.00
_cell.angle_beta   90.00
_cell.angle_gamma   90.00
#
_symmetry.space_group_name_H-M   'P 1'
#
loop_
_entity.id
_entity.type
_entity.pdbx_description
1 polymer ?
#
loop_
_entity_poly.entity_id
_entity_poly.type
_entity_poly.pdbx_seq_one_letter_code
_entity_poly.pdbx_strand_id
1 'polypeptide(L)'
;MDHRGRGGGAAVLDVRWPPGSTGPGEPSGAPGQWPEDPYGRGRRDAASGLYEWYDYPEEVRQEQDADRVSWADILSRWALVEADLHDVYGVDVEDRALLRTRSWRWLDVRISGLLAADTRLHRAFAPVPETPGQ
;
A
#
# COMPACT_ATOMS: atom_id res chain seq x y z
N MET A 1 -39.14 14.36 -6.78
CA MET A 1 -39.25 13.41 -5.66
C MET A 1 -38.91 12.05 -6.21
N ASP A 2 -37.80 11.42 -5.94
CA ASP A 2 -36.70 11.75 -5.04
C ASP A 2 -35.45 11.01 -5.53
N HIS A 3 -34.31 11.67 -5.36
CA HIS A 3 -32.98 11.15 -5.61
C HIS A 3 -32.53 10.27 -4.44
N ARG A 4 -32.01 9.08 -4.72
CA ARG A 4 -30.99 8.41 -3.89
C ARG A 4 -30.16 7.55 -4.84
N GLY A 5 -28.84 7.57 -4.90
CA GLY A 5 -27.83 8.17 -4.04
C GLY A 5 -26.61 7.27 -4.17
N ARG A 6 -25.56 7.75 -4.85
CA ARG A 6 -24.23 7.12 -4.89
C ARG A 6 -23.75 6.89 -3.45
N GLY A 7 -23.21 5.70 -3.18
CA GLY A 7 -22.38 5.44 -2.01
C GLY A 7 -21.16 4.65 -2.45
N GLY A 8 -20.10 5.35 -2.85
CA GLY A 8 -18.78 4.73 -3.00
C GLY A 8 -18.29 4.28 -1.63
N GLY A 9 -17.98 2.99 -1.51
CA GLY A 9 -17.27 2.46 -0.36
C GLY A 9 -15.85 3.01 -0.39
N ALA A 10 -15.52 3.88 0.57
CA ALA A 10 -14.14 4.19 0.88
C ALA A 10 -13.46 2.89 1.33
N ALA A 11 -12.39 2.49 0.64
CA ALA A 11 -11.48 1.50 1.17
C ALA A 11 -10.89 2.10 2.46
N VAL A 12 -11.37 1.61 3.60
CA VAL A 12 -10.75 1.85 4.89
C VAL A 12 -9.35 1.25 4.76
N LEU A 13 -8.32 2.06 5.00
CA LEU A 13 -6.96 1.55 5.20
C LEU A 13 -7.02 0.68 6.45
N ASP A 14 -7.28 -0.61 6.23
CA ASP A 14 -7.22 -1.65 7.23
C ASP A 14 -5.74 -1.73 7.64
N VAL A 15 -5.42 -1.11 8.78
CA VAL A 15 -4.14 -1.34 9.45
C VAL A 15 -4.23 -2.76 10.02
N ARG A 16 -4.02 -3.73 9.12
CA ARG A 16 -4.02 -5.13 9.47
C ARG A 16 -2.69 -5.47 10.11
N TRP A 17 -2.76 -5.68 11.41
CA TRP A 17 -1.66 -6.09 12.25
C TRP A 17 -1.16 -7.51 11.86
N PRO A 18 0.15 -7.80 11.90
CA PRO A 18 0.71 -9.09 11.52
C PRO A 18 0.18 -10.26 12.37
N PRO A 19 0.15 -11.49 11.83
CA PRO A 19 -0.34 -12.66 12.55
C PRO A 19 0.59 -12.97 13.73
N GLY A 20 0.06 -12.84 14.94
CA GLY A 20 0.80 -13.07 16.19
C GLY A 20 0.42 -12.13 17.32
N SER A 21 -0.25 -11.02 17.06
CA SER A 21 -0.80 -10.20 18.15
C SER A 21 -2.29 -10.39 18.33
N THR A 22 -2.59 -10.91 19.50
CA THR A 22 -3.87 -10.87 20.17
C THR A 22 -4.36 -9.42 20.25
N GLY A 23 -5.50 -9.14 19.64
CA GLY A 23 -6.44 -8.12 20.13
C GLY A 23 -7.71 -8.81 20.63
N PRO A 24 -8.69 -8.10 21.19
CA PRO A 24 -8.63 -6.91 22.03
C PRO A 24 -8.98 -7.33 23.48
N GLY A 25 -7.96 -7.47 24.32
CA GLY A 25 -8.10 -7.26 25.76
C GLY A 25 -7.32 -6.00 26.04
N GLU A 26 -7.94 -4.98 26.63
CA GLU A 26 -7.22 -3.81 27.12
C GLU A 26 -5.93 -4.27 27.81
N PRO A 27 -4.73 -3.86 27.36
CA PRO A 27 -3.56 -4.09 28.17
C PRO A 27 -3.76 -3.25 29.42
N SER A 28 -4.06 -3.91 30.54
CA SER A 28 -3.87 -3.38 31.87
C SER A 28 -2.37 -3.21 32.09
N GLY A 29 -1.76 -2.30 31.35
CA GLY A 29 -0.40 -1.83 31.48
C GLY A 29 -0.46 -0.33 31.69
N ALA A 30 0.28 0.17 32.69
CA ALA A 30 0.35 1.59 32.96
C ALA A 30 0.77 2.35 31.67
N PRO A 31 0.25 3.58 31.44
CA PRO A 31 0.66 4.39 30.31
C PRO A 31 2.19 4.52 30.29
N GLY A 32 2.84 4.01 29.22
CA GLY A 32 4.29 4.09 29.02
C GLY A 32 5.03 2.75 28.88
N GLN A 33 4.39 1.60 29.09
CA GLN A 33 5.01 0.29 28.86
C GLN A 33 4.58 -0.30 27.52
N TRP A 34 5.25 0.11 26.44
CA TRP A 34 5.25 -0.68 25.21
C TRP A 34 6.14 -1.91 25.42
N PRO A 35 5.68 -3.13 25.07
CA PRO A 35 6.54 -4.31 25.12
C PRO A 35 7.80 -4.09 24.29
N GLU A 36 8.93 -4.65 24.74
CA GLU A 36 10.19 -4.55 24.03
C GLU A 36 10.04 -5.11 22.61
N ASP A 37 10.39 -4.31 21.61
CA ASP A 37 10.38 -4.75 20.22
C ASP A 37 11.54 -5.73 20.01
N PRO A 38 11.29 -7.01 19.65
CA PRO A 38 12.33 -8.03 19.51
C PRO A 38 13.35 -7.70 18.41
N TYR A 39 13.07 -6.73 17.54
CA TYR A 39 13.94 -6.28 16.46
C TYR A 39 14.73 -5.02 16.79
N GLY A 40 14.42 -4.37 17.92
CA GLY A 40 15.13 -3.20 18.40
C GLY A 40 16.58 -3.51 18.77
N ARG A 41 17.52 -2.67 18.36
CA ARG A 41 18.95 -2.79 18.63
C ARG A 41 19.56 -1.44 18.99
N GLY A 42 20.69 -1.49 19.69
CA GLY A 42 21.34 -0.27 20.18
C GLY A 42 20.60 0.37 21.35
N ARG A 43 20.83 1.67 21.58
CA ARG A 43 20.22 2.37 22.71
C ARG A 43 18.71 2.57 22.47
N ARG A 44 17.90 2.28 23.47
CA ARG A 44 16.49 2.70 23.49
C ARG A 44 16.37 4.13 24.01
N ASP A 45 15.71 4.98 23.24
CA ASP A 45 15.36 6.33 23.67
C ASP A 45 14.19 6.26 24.67
N ALA A 46 14.36 6.88 25.84
CA ALA A 46 13.37 6.78 26.93
C ALA A 46 12.09 7.58 26.67
N ALA A 47 12.15 8.62 25.82
CA ALA A 47 11.02 9.50 25.53
C ALA A 47 10.10 8.93 24.44
N SER A 48 10.68 8.42 23.35
CA SER A 48 9.96 7.85 22.20
C SER A 48 9.74 6.34 22.32
N GLY A 49 10.54 5.65 23.14
CA GLY A 49 10.55 4.19 23.23
C GLY A 49 11.16 3.50 22.02
N LEU A 50 11.70 4.25 21.06
CA LEU A 50 12.33 3.74 19.83
C LEU A 50 13.77 3.30 20.09
N TYR A 51 14.21 2.32 19.33
CA TYR A 51 15.60 1.87 19.31
C TYR A 51 16.42 2.64 18.26
N GLU A 52 17.72 2.71 18.48
CA GLU A 52 18.68 3.40 17.60
C GLU A 52 18.67 2.83 16.18
N TRP A 53 18.53 1.52 16.03
CA TRP A 53 18.24 0.87 14.75
C TRP A 53 17.43 -0.40 14.95
N TYR A 54 16.88 -0.91 13.84
CA TYR A 54 16.06 -2.11 13.82
C TYR A 54 16.68 -3.15 12.90
N ASP A 55 16.83 -4.37 13.41
CA ASP A 55 17.31 -5.52 12.65
C ASP A 55 16.18 -6.55 12.50
N TYR A 56 15.39 -6.36 11.45
CA TYR A 56 14.33 -7.30 11.07
C TYR A 56 14.95 -8.57 10.46
N PRO A 57 14.57 -9.78 10.88
CA PRO A 57 14.94 -11.01 10.20
C PRO A 57 14.58 -10.94 8.71
N GLU A 58 15.36 -11.58 7.86
CA GLU A 58 15.15 -11.55 6.41
C GLU A 58 13.76 -12.10 6.03
N GLU A 59 13.29 -13.10 6.77
CA GLU A 59 12.00 -13.74 6.60
C GLU A 59 10.85 -12.74 6.79
N VAL A 60 10.95 -11.89 7.82
CA VAL A 60 9.94 -10.85 8.10
C VAL A 60 9.93 -9.77 7.01
N ARG A 61 11.09 -9.46 6.42
CA ARG A 61 11.18 -8.53 5.29
C ARG A 61 10.57 -9.14 4.03
N GLN A 62 10.91 -10.39 3.73
CA GLN A 62 10.44 -11.11 2.53
C GLN A 62 8.92 -11.37 2.55
N GLU A 63 8.34 -11.71 3.70
CA GLU A 63 6.88 -11.89 3.82
C GLU A 63 6.11 -10.59 3.51
N GLN A 64 6.68 -9.42 3.82
CA GLN A 64 6.05 -8.13 3.53
C GLN A 64 6.14 -7.76 2.05
N ASP A 65 7.23 -8.14 1.38
CA ASP A 65 7.48 -7.82 -0.03
C ASP A 65 6.75 -8.78 -0.98
N ALA A 66 6.60 -10.06 -0.61
CA ALA A 66 6.04 -11.08 -1.50
C ALA A 66 4.56 -10.85 -1.88
N ASP A 67 3.80 -10.14 -1.03
CA ASP A 67 2.35 -9.94 -1.20
C ASP A 67 1.98 -8.52 -1.68
N ARG A 68 2.99 -7.66 -1.93
CA ARG A 68 2.78 -6.24 -2.26
C ARG A 68 3.41 -5.86 -3.59
N VAL A 69 2.60 -5.32 -4.49
CA VAL A 69 3.08 -4.67 -5.71
C VAL A 69 3.93 -3.45 -5.31
N SER A 70 5.21 -3.46 -5.69
CA SER A 70 6.11 -2.34 -5.40
C SER A 70 6.00 -1.22 -6.45
N TRP A 71 6.45 -0.01 -6.12
CA TRP A 71 6.58 1.08 -7.11
C TRP A 71 7.53 0.74 -8.25
N ALA A 72 8.61 -0.01 -7.97
CA ALA A 72 9.51 -0.48 -9.01
C ALA A 72 8.80 -1.41 -10.00
N ASP A 73 7.95 -2.31 -9.50
CA ASP A 73 7.15 -3.20 -10.33
C ASP A 73 6.18 -2.42 -11.22
N ILE A 74 5.48 -1.42 -10.65
CA ILE A 74 4.56 -0.55 -11.39
C ILE A 74 5.31 0.18 -12.52
N LEU A 75 6.43 0.82 -12.19
CA LEU A 75 7.20 1.60 -13.15
C LEU A 75 7.90 0.73 -14.20
N SER A 76 8.22 -0.53 -13.88
CA SER A 76 8.71 -1.49 -14.89
C SER A 76 7.69 -1.77 -16.01
N ARG A 77 6.40 -1.51 -15.74
CA ARG A 77 5.28 -1.65 -16.68
C ARG A 77 4.75 -0.29 -17.15
N TRP A 78 5.62 0.70 -17.27
CA TRP A 78 5.27 2.09 -17.60
C TRP A 78 4.29 2.19 -18.79
N ALA A 79 4.51 1.47 -19.89
CA ALA A 79 3.60 1.50 -21.04
C ALA A 79 2.13 1.16 -20.72
N LEU A 80 1.88 0.25 -19.75
CA LEU A 80 0.52 -0.04 -19.27
C LEU A 80 -0.04 1.11 -18.44
N VAL A 81 0.81 1.73 -17.61
CA VAL A 81 0.45 2.92 -16.83
C VAL A 81 0.03 4.06 -17.77
N GLU A 82 0.83 4.34 -18.81
CA GLU A 82 0.52 5.39 -19.79
C GLU A 82 -0.79 5.12 -20.52
N ALA A 83 -0.96 3.90 -21.03
CA ALA A 83 -2.16 3.51 -21.75
C ALA A 83 -3.42 3.65 -20.88
N ASP A 84 -3.38 3.16 -19.65
CA ASP A 84 -4.53 3.21 -18.74
C ASP A 84 -4.78 4.62 -18.20
N LEU A 85 -3.74 5.45 -17.97
CA LEU A 85 -3.92 6.87 -17.64
C LEU A 85 -4.64 7.62 -18.77
N HIS A 86 -4.29 7.34 -20.02
CA HIS A 86 -4.92 7.93 -21.19
C HIS A 86 -6.37 7.43 -21.33
N ASP A 87 -6.60 6.12 -21.27
CA ASP A 87 -7.92 5.50 -21.49
C ASP A 87 -8.93 5.87 -20.38
N VAL A 88 -8.52 5.80 -19.11
CA VAL A 88 -9.42 6.00 -17.97
C VAL A 88 -9.61 7.47 -17.60
N TYR A 89 -8.54 8.27 -17.68
CA TYR A 89 -8.55 9.66 -17.20
C TYR A 89 -8.34 10.70 -18.30
N GLY A 90 -8.07 10.31 -19.54
CA GLY A 90 -7.70 11.24 -20.61
C GLY A 90 -6.37 11.95 -20.34
N VAL A 91 -5.49 11.33 -19.54
CA VAL A 91 -4.18 11.89 -19.17
C VAL A 91 -3.13 11.40 -20.15
N ASP A 92 -2.60 12.32 -20.94
CA ASP A 92 -1.40 12.08 -21.75
C ASP A 92 -0.15 12.47 -20.94
N VAL A 93 0.69 11.49 -20.61
CA VAL A 93 1.92 11.71 -19.85
C VAL A 93 3.06 12.29 -20.71
N GLU A 94 2.94 12.27 -22.04
CA GLU A 94 3.90 12.94 -22.92
C GLU A 94 3.69 14.46 -22.94
N ASP A 95 2.56 14.95 -22.42
CA ASP A 95 2.36 16.38 -22.16
C ASP A 95 3.25 16.86 -21.00
N ARG A 96 4.43 17.36 -21.36
CA ARG A 96 5.42 17.92 -20.43
C ARG A 96 4.90 19.13 -19.65
N ALA A 97 3.95 19.90 -20.20
CA ALA A 97 3.39 21.05 -19.49
C ALA A 97 2.45 20.58 -18.39
N LEU A 98 1.64 19.55 -18.67
CA LEU A 98 0.81 18.90 -17.66
C LEU A 98 1.65 18.34 -16.51
N LEU A 99 2.68 17.54 -16.80
CA LEU A 99 3.50 16.92 -15.76
C LEU A 99 4.28 17.92 -14.90
N ARG A 100 4.70 19.06 -15.46
CA ARG A 100 5.40 20.11 -14.70
C ARG A 100 4.49 20.92 -13.76
N THR A 101 3.21 21.00 -14.07
CA THR A 101 2.25 21.80 -13.28
C THR A 101 1.57 21.00 -12.18
N ARG A 102 1.66 19.67 -12.22
CA ARG A 102 1.03 18.77 -11.25
C ARG A 102 2.06 18.19 -10.29
N SER A 103 1.67 18.07 -9.03
CA SER A 103 2.48 17.40 -7.99
C SER A 103 2.57 15.90 -8.23
N TRP A 104 3.62 15.24 -7.72
CA TRP A 104 3.71 13.78 -7.72
C TRP A 104 2.47 13.09 -7.11
N ARG A 105 1.94 13.60 -5.99
CA ARG A 105 0.70 13.09 -5.35
C ARG A 105 -0.48 13.00 -6.33
N TRP A 106 -0.58 13.93 -7.28
CA TRP A 106 -1.67 13.96 -8.26
C TRP A 106 -1.59 12.75 -9.21
N LEU A 107 -0.38 12.36 -9.60
CA LEU A 107 -0.12 11.21 -10.45
C LEU A 107 -0.26 9.91 -9.65
N ASP A 108 0.33 9.85 -8.45
CA ASP A 108 0.23 8.74 -7.51
C ASP A 108 -1.23 8.31 -7.26
N VAL A 109 -2.11 9.27 -6.91
CA VAL A 109 -3.53 8.98 -6.67
C VAL A 109 -4.23 8.35 -7.89
N ARG A 110 -3.82 8.72 -9.11
CA ARG A 110 -4.39 8.17 -10.34
C ARG A 110 -3.88 6.77 -10.61
N ILE A 111 -2.57 6.55 -10.47
CA ILE A 111 -1.97 5.21 -10.60
C ILE A 111 -2.58 4.25 -9.56
N SER A 112 -2.73 4.70 -8.31
CA SER A 112 -3.45 3.95 -7.27
C SER A 112 -4.89 3.63 -7.67
N GLY A 113 -5.58 4.58 -8.30
CA GLY A 113 -6.92 4.37 -8.84
C GLY A 113 -6.98 3.33 -9.97
N LEU A 114 -5.95 3.26 -10.83
CA LEU A 114 -5.84 2.24 -11.86
C LEU A 114 -5.66 0.83 -11.26
N LEU A 115 -4.85 0.70 -10.20
CA LEU A 115 -4.64 -0.56 -9.48
C LEU A 115 -5.89 -1.03 -8.72
N ALA A 116 -6.76 -0.10 -8.30
CA ALA A 116 -8.00 -0.41 -7.61
C ALA A 116 -9.18 -0.75 -8.54
N ALA A 117 -9.02 -0.57 -9.85
CA ALA A 117 -10.04 -0.84 -10.86
C ALA A 117 -9.61 -1.98 -11.80
N ASP A 118 -10.56 -2.58 -12.51
CA ASP A 118 -10.25 -3.61 -13.51
C ASP A 118 -9.62 -3.01 -14.77
N THR A 119 -8.32 -2.70 -14.68
CA THR A 119 -7.50 -2.10 -15.74
C THR A 119 -6.48 -3.09 -16.29
N ARG A 120 -5.74 -2.71 -17.34
CA ARG A 120 -4.66 -3.55 -17.88
C ARG A 120 -3.52 -3.65 -16.86
N LEU A 121 -3.21 -2.53 -16.21
CA LEU A 121 -2.23 -2.45 -15.13
C LEU A 121 -2.60 -3.34 -13.94
N HIS A 122 -3.85 -3.27 -13.46
CA HIS A 122 -4.33 -4.16 -12.38
C HIS A 122 -4.20 -5.63 -12.76
N ARG A 123 -4.67 -6.03 -13.94
CA ARG A 123 -4.59 -7.42 -14.40
C ARG A 123 -3.18 -7.93 -14.60
N ALA A 124 -2.21 -7.05 -14.86
CA ALA A 124 -0.80 -7.40 -14.94
C ALA A 124 -0.19 -7.79 -13.57
N PHE A 125 -0.87 -7.45 -12.47
CA PHE A 125 -0.47 -7.75 -11.09
C PHE A 125 -1.43 -8.69 -10.36
N ALA A 126 -2.66 -8.87 -10.85
CA ALA A 126 -3.60 -9.82 -10.30
C ALA A 126 -3.18 -11.24 -10.70
N PRO A 127 -2.80 -12.12 -9.75
CA PRO A 127 -2.51 -13.51 -10.07
C PRO A 127 -3.79 -14.17 -10.62
N VAL A 128 -3.66 -14.91 -11.73
CA VAL A 128 -4.73 -15.82 -12.15
C VAL A 128 -4.82 -16.90 -11.07
N PRO A 129 -5.98 -17.13 -10.42
CA PRO A 129 -6.11 -18.26 -9.53
C PRO A 129 -5.85 -19.53 -10.35
N GLU A 130 -4.77 -20.25 -10.01
CA GLU A 130 -4.54 -21.61 -10.46
C GLU A 130 -5.83 -22.38 -10.15
N THR A 131 -6.60 -22.73 -11.19
CA THR A 131 -7.72 -23.64 -11.01
C THR A 131 -7.09 -25.00 -10.72
N PRO A 132 -7.28 -25.61 -9.54
CA PRO A 132 -6.75 -26.93 -9.30
C PRO A 132 -7.32 -27.86 -10.36
N GLY A 133 -6.44 -28.61 -11.02
CA GLY A 133 -6.67 -29.32 -12.27
C GLY A 133 -8.03 -30.02 -12.41
N GLN A 134 -8.57 -29.92 -13.63
CA GLN A 134 -9.46 -30.94 -14.20
C GLN A 134 -8.64 -32.20 -14.52
#